data_AF-Q71I12-F1
#
_entry.id   AF-Q71I12-F1
#
_cell.length_a   1.000
_cell.length_b   1.000
_cell.length_c   1.000
_cell.angle_alpha   90.00
_cell.angle_beta   90.00
_cell.angle_gamma   90.00
#
_symmetry.space_group_name_H-M   'P 1'
#
loop_
_entity.id
_entity.type
_entity.pdbx_description
1 polymer ?
#
loop_
_entity_poly.entity_id
_entity_poly.type
_entity_poly.pdbx_seq_one_letter_code
_entity_poly.pdbx_strand_id
1 'polypeptide(L)' 'NDVQKINAAYSIGGAKMAMKTVSNLLNIPVKYYALVNMGGLMKLVDYVGGIYVTPPLTFTYSGFPFKKRVRQHLNG' A
#
# COMPACT_ATOMS: atom_id res chain seq x y z
N ASN A 1 -11.44 -3.26 -27.79
CA ASN A 1 -10.60 -4.00 -26.81
C ASN A 1 -10.08 -2.99 -25.81
N ASP A 2 -10.87 -2.68 -24.78
CA ASP A 2 -10.55 -1.57 -23.89
C ASP A 2 -9.77 -2.08 -22.69
N VAL A 3 -8.45 -2.06 -22.83
CA VAL A 3 -7.52 -2.33 -21.74
C VAL A 3 -7.67 -1.21 -20.71
N GLN A 4 -8.06 -1.56 -19.49
CA GLN A 4 -8.19 -0.63 -18.38
C GLN A 4 -6.95 -0.66 -17.48
N LYS A 5 -6.75 0.41 -16.71
CA LYS A 5 -5.70 0.45 -15.67
C LYS A 5 -5.94 -0.66 -14.64
N ILE A 6 -4.85 -1.22 -14.11
CA ILE A 6 -4.92 -2.34 -13.15
C ILE A 6 -5.77 -2.03 -11.90
N ASN A 7 -5.80 -0.77 -11.46
CA ASN A 7 -6.61 -0.34 -10.31
C ASN A 7 -8.13 -0.39 -10.57
N ALA A 8 -8.57 -0.37 -11.83
CA ALA A 8 -9.99 -0.49 -12.18
C ALA A 8 -10.58 -1.87 -11.82
N ALA A 9 -9.74 -2.92 -11.78
CA ALA A 9 -10.17 -4.27 -11.44
C ALA A 9 -10.81 -4.35 -10.05
N TYR A 10 -10.33 -3.56 -9.08
CA TYR A 10 -10.93 -3.50 -7.75
C TYR A 10 -12.29 -2.80 -7.78
N SER A 11 -12.42 -1.69 -8.49
CA SER A 11 -13.71 -0.98 -8.59
C SER A 11 -14.78 -1.78 -9.32
N ILE A 12 -14.40 -2.61 -10.29
CA ILE A 12 -15.33 -3.41 -11.10
C ILE A 12 -15.71 -4.72 -10.41
N GLY A 13 -14.75 -5.44 -9.85
CA GLY A 13 -14.97 -6.80 -9.35
C GLY A 13 -14.34 -7.08 -7.99
N GLY A 14 -14.01 -6.04 -7.24
CA GLY A 14 -13.46 -6.14 -5.89
C GLY A 14 -12.11 -6.83 -5.83
N ALA A 15 -11.76 -7.28 -4.63
CA ALA A 15 -10.47 -7.93 -4.36
C ALA A 15 -10.25 -9.19 -5.22
N LYS A 16 -11.30 -9.97 -5.48
CA LYS A 16 -11.20 -11.20 -6.29
C LYS A 16 -10.78 -10.90 -7.72
N MET A 17 -11.37 -9.88 -8.35
CA MET A 17 -10.99 -9.49 -9.71
C MET A 17 -9.61 -8.84 -9.73
N ALA A 18 -9.28 -7.97 -8.76
CA ALA A 18 -7.95 -7.40 -8.65
C ALA A 18 -6.85 -8.47 -8.52
N MET A 19 -7.05 -9.48 -7.66
CA MET A 19 -6.14 -10.61 -7.48
C MET A 19 -5.97 -11.42 -8.78
N LYS A 20 -7.07 -11.70 -9.49
CA LYS A 20 -7.02 -12.40 -10.79
C LYS A 20 -6.27 -11.57 -11.84
N THR A 21 -6.52 -10.26 -11.91
CA THR A 21 -5.84 -9.36 -12.85
C THR A 21 -4.33 -9.32 -12.62
N VAL A 22 -3.87 -9.24 -11.36
CA VAL A 22 -2.44 -9.29 -11.03
C VAL A 22 -1.84 -10.66 -11.36
N SER A 23 -2.54 -11.75 -11.02
CA SER A 23 -2.08 -13.12 -11.34
C SER A 23 -1.87 -13.32 -12.83
N ASN A 24 -2.81 -12.84 -13.64
CA ASN A 24 -2.73 -12.90 -15.10
C ASN A 24 -1.61 -12.01 -15.65
N LEU A 25 -1.46 -10.79 -15.12
CA LEU A 25 -0.43 -9.84 -15.57
C LEU A 25 0.98 -10.38 -15.36
N LEU A 26 1.23 -10.99 -14.20
CA LEU A 26 2.53 -11.54 -13.84
C LEU A 26 2.72 -12.99 -14.28
N ASN A 27 1.68 -13.64 -14.80
CA ASN A 27 1.63 -15.05 -15.15
C ASN A 27 2.07 -15.98 -14.00
N ILE A 28 1.65 -15.66 -12.77
CA ILE A 28 1.93 -16.46 -11.56
C ILE A 28 0.69 -16.55 -10.67
N PRO A 29 0.47 -17.66 -9.94
CA PRO A 29 -0.70 -17.82 -9.09
C PRO A 29 -0.58 -17.02 -7.78
N VAL A 30 -1.49 -16.07 -7.54
CA VAL A 30 -1.64 -15.39 -6.24
C VAL A 30 -2.69 -16.14 -5.40
N LYS A 31 -2.28 -16.63 -4.22
CA LYS A 31 -3.14 -17.45 -3.34
C LYS A 31 -3.81 -16.66 -2.21
N TYR A 32 -3.18 -15.59 -1.75
CA TYR A 32 -3.64 -14.80 -0.60
C TYR A 32 -3.49 -13.31 -0.86
N TYR A 33 -4.35 -12.51 -0.24
CA TYR A 33 -4.28 -11.06 -0.24
C TYR A 33 -4.68 -10.51 1.13
N ALA A 34 -4.15 -9.34 1.47
CA ALA A 34 -4.65 -8.52 2.57
C ALA A 34 -5.32 -7.28 1.97
N LEU A 35 -6.56 -7.01 2.38
CA LEU A 35 -7.30 -5.82 1.96
C LEU A 35 -7.36 -4.84 3.13
N VAL A 36 -6.75 -3.67 2.95
CA VAL A 36 -6.64 -2.64 4.00
C VAL A 36 -6.99 -1.28 3.39
N ASN A 37 -7.86 -0.53 4.05
CA ASN A 37 -8.11 0.88 3.74
C ASN A 37 -7.23 1.78 4.62
N MET A 38 -7.10 3.06 4.29
CA MET A 38 -6.19 3.95 5.02
C MET A 38 -6.53 4.06 6.52
N GLY A 39 -7.80 4.16 6.90
CA GLY A 39 -8.17 4.21 8.33
C GLY A 39 -7.87 2.92 9.09
N GLY A 40 -7.98 1.76 8.43
CA GLY A 40 -7.56 0.47 8.99
C GLY A 40 -6.04 0.39 9.14
N LEU A 41 -5.28 0.89 8.17
CA LEU A 41 -3.83 0.92 8.23
C LEU A 41 -3.33 1.79 9.40
N MET A 42 -3.89 2.99 9.58
CA MET A 42 -3.53 3.89 10.68
C MET A 42 -3.72 3.20 12.04
N LYS A 43 -4.90 2.61 12.26
CA LYS A 43 -5.22 1.88 13.49
C LYS A 43 -4.28 0.70 13.74
N LEU A 44 -3.89 -0.03 12.69
CA LEU A 44 -2.95 -1.14 12.81
C LEU A 44 -1.56 -0.66 13.23
N VAL A 45 -1.08 0.44 12.67
CA VAL A 45 0.21 1.04 13.04
C VAL A 45 0.20 1.50 14.49
N ASP A 46 -0.86 2.20 14.92
CA ASP A 46 -1.01 2.62 16.32
C ASP A 46 -1.09 1.43 17.27
N TYR A 47 -1.82 0.37 16.89
CA TYR A 47 -1.99 -0.82 17.71
C TYR A 47 -0.66 -1.55 18.00
N VAL A 48 0.27 -1.56 17.04
CA VAL A 48 1.61 -2.14 17.23
C VAL A 48 2.61 -1.18 17.87
N GLY A 49 2.17 0.01 18.29
CA GLY A 49 3.01 1.02 18.95
C GLY A 49 3.81 1.92 18.01
N GLY A 50 3.44 1.98 16.72
CA GLY A 50 4.16 2.69 15.67
C GLY A 50 5.17 1.82 14.91
N ILE A 51 5.73 2.38 13.85
CA ILE A 51 6.74 1.72 13.00
C ILE A 51 7.94 2.64 12.75
N TYR A 52 9.09 2.06 12.45
CA TYR A 52 10.24 2.83 12.00
C TYR A 52 10.42 2.76 10.48
N VAL A 53 10.50 3.93 9.84
CA VAL A 53 10.75 4.06 8.40
C VAL A 53 12.07 4.77 8.17
N THR A 54 12.84 4.29 7.18
CA THR A 54 14.08 4.94 6.73
C THR A 54 13.86 5.46 5.32
N PRO A 55 13.69 6.78 5.12
CA PRO A 55 13.35 7.32 3.83
C PRO A 55 14.56 7.30 2.88
N PRO A 56 14.37 6.95 1.60
CA PRO A 56 15.45 6.91 0.62
C PRO A 56 15.89 8.31 0.15
N LEU A 57 15.08 9.34 0.43
CA LEU A 57 15.26 10.74 0.00
C LEU A 57 14.90 11.70 1.14
N THR A 58 15.38 12.95 1.04
CA THR A 58 14.97 14.05 1.93
C THR A 58 13.78 14.76 1.31
N PHE A 59 12.69 14.94 2.06
CA PHE A 59 11.48 15.60 1.60
C PHE A 59 10.67 16.13 2.78
N THR A 60 9.68 16.97 2.51
CA THR A 60 8.69 17.40 3.52
C THR A 60 7.31 16.94 3.07
N TYR A 61 6.56 16.34 3.97
CA TYR A 61 5.18 15.91 3.70
C TYR A 61 4.28 16.31 4.86
N SER A 62 3.15 16.95 4.55
CA SER A 62 2.20 17.46 5.55
C SER A 62 2.84 18.29 6.67
N GLY A 63 3.88 19.07 6.34
CA GLY A 63 4.65 19.88 7.31
C GLY A 63 5.73 19.12 8.09
N PHE A 64 5.83 17.79 7.94
CA PHE A 64 6.84 16.97 8.62
C PHE A 64 8.08 16.75 7.73
N PRO A 65 9.29 17.10 8.21
CA PRO A 65 10.51 16.90 7.45
C PRO A 65 11.07 15.47 7.62
N PHE A 66 11.31 14.81 6.49
CA PHE A 66 11.98 13.52 6.36
C PHE A 66 13.40 13.74 5.85
N LYS A 67 14.40 13.17 6.53
CA LYS A 67 15.82 13.24 6.11
C LYS A 67 16.27 11.90 5.55
N LYS A 68 16.89 11.92 4.36
CA LYS A 68 17.43 10.72 3.70
C LYS A 68 18.26 9.88 4.66
N ARG A 69 17.98 8.56 4.71
CA ARG A 69 18.67 7.56 5.53
C ARG A 69 18.62 7.80 7.05
N VAL A 70 17.79 8.73 7.52
CA VAL A 70 17.54 8.92 8.96
C VAL A 70 16.28 8.15 9.35
N ARG A 71 16.42 7.18 10.25
CA ARG A 71 15.31 6.37 10.74
C ARG A 71 14.35 7.24 11.56
N GLN A 72 13.06 7.20 11.23
CA GLN A 72 12.01 7.96 11.90
C GLN A 72 10.91 7.04 12.41
N HIS A 73 10.41 7.31 13.61
CA HIS A 73 9.28 6.60 14.19
C HIS A 73 7.97 7.25 13.74
N LEU A 74 7.06 6.48 13.15
CA LEU A 74 5.80 6.94 12.58
C LEU A 74 4.63 6.20 13.23
N ASN A 75 3.56 6.93 13.51
CA ASN A 75 2.31 6.41 14.01
C ASN A 75 1.26 6.40 12.90
N GLY A 76 0.04 5.96 13.24
CA GLY A 76 -1.14 6.04 12.38
C GLY A 76 -1.51 7.47 12.03
#